data_AF-A0A849FZT5-F1
#
_entry.id   AF-A0A849FZT5-F1
#
_cell.length_a   1.000
_cell.length_b   1.000
_cell.length_c   1.000
_cell.angle_alpha   90.00
_cell.angle_beta   90.00
_cell.angle_gamma   90.00
#
_symmetry.space_group_name_H-M   'P 1'
#
loop_
_entity.id
_entity.type
_entity.pdbx_description
1 polymer ?
#
loop_
_entity_poly.entity_id
_entity_poly.type
_entity_poly.pdbx_seq_one_letter_code
_entity_poly.pdbx_strand_id
1 'polypeptide(L)' 'ECPHPSPLSAYRGFFGSKPFSRTNDYLISTGQSPIKWAN' A
#
# COMPACT_ATOMS: atom_id res chain seq x y z
N GLU A 1 6.75 -2.03 6.19
CA GLU A 1 7.51 -2.95 5.34
C GLU A 1 6.55 -3.88 4.59
N CYS A 2 6.86 -4.27 3.35
CA CYS A 2 6.10 -5.25 2.58
C CYS A 2 7.02 -6.06 1.65
N PRO A 3 6.73 -7.34 1.40
CA PRO A 3 7.49 -8.15 0.44
C PRO A 3 7.51 -7.54 -0.96
N HIS A 4 8.55 -7.80 -1.73
CA HIS A 4 8.69 -7.26 -3.07
C HIS A 4 7.53 -7.72 -3.99
N PRO A 5 6.98 -6.85 -4.86
CA PRO A 5 5.83 -7.15 -5.72
C PRO A 5 6.13 -8.09 -6.89
N SER A 6 7.39 -8.51 -7.09
CA SER A 6 7.72 -9.46 -8.15
C SER A 6 6.96 -10.78 -7.98
N PRO A 7 6.62 -11.49 -9.07
CA PRO A 7 5.84 -12.73 -9.01
C PRO A 7 6.41 -13.78 -8.04
N LEU A 8 7.72 -13.83 -7.89
CA LEU A 8 8.45 -14.75 -7.01
C LEU A 8 8.19 -14.51 -5.51
N SER A 9 7.87 -13.28 -5.10
CA SER A 9 7.69 -12.90 -3.69
C SER A 9 6.33 -12.31 -3.37
N ALA A 10 5.51 -11.96 -4.38
CA ALA A 10 4.25 -11.26 -4.15
C ALA A 10 3.24 -12.10 -3.34
N TYR A 11 3.18 -13.40 -3.59
CA TYR A 11 2.33 -14.34 -2.84
C TYR A 11 2.79 -14.57 -1.40
N ARG A 12 4.04 -14.22 -1.06
CA ARG A 12 4.59 -14.36 0.30
C ARG A 12 4.21 -13.20 1.22
N GLY A 13 3.32 -12.31 0.78
CA GLY A 13 2.72 -11.28 1.64
C GLY A 13 2.57 -9.89 1.02
N PHE A 14 2.94 -9.68 -0.25
CA PHE A 14 2.60 -8.43 -0.93
C PHE A 14 1.08 -8.34 -1.14
N PHE A 15 0.46 -9.37 -1.71
CA PHE A 15 -0.99 -9.49 -1.85
C PHE A 15 -1.62 -9.67 -0.45
N GLY A 16 -2.10 -8.59 0.14
CA GLY A 16 -2.67 -8.57 1.50
C GLY A 16 -2.01 -7.56 2.44
N SER A 17 -0.80 -7.08 2.13
CA SER A 17 -0.11 -6.04 2.92
C SER A 17 -0.79 -4.66 2.86
N LYS A 18 -1.72 -4.47 1.91
CA LYS A 18 -2.54 -3.25 1.72
C LYS A 18 -1.72 -1.94 1.83
N PRO A 19 -0.56 -1.82 1.16
CA PRO A 19 0.34 -0.69 1.36
C PRO A 19 -0.29 0.63 0.89
N PHE A 20 -1.05 0.61 -0.19
CA PHE A 20 -1.68 1.80 -0.76
C PHE A 20 -2.77 2.40 0.13
N SER A 21 -3.68 1.56 0.65
CA SER A 21 -4.74 2.04 1.54
C SER A 21 -4.17 2.50 2.88
N ARG A 22 -3.22 1.75 3.46
CA ARG A 22 -2.54 2.12 4.72
C ARG A 22 -1.83 3.47 4.61
N THR A 23 -1.20 3.75 3.46
CA THR A 23 -0.59 5.07 3.20
C THR A 23 -1.66 6.17 3.16
N ASN A 24 -2.78 5.94 2.48
CA ASN A 24 -3.88 6.92 2.45
C ASN A 24 -4.51 7.14 3.83
N ASP A 25 -4.70 6.08 4.63
CA ASP A 25 -5.21 6.18 6.00
C ASP A 25 -4.28 7.04 6.86
N TYR A 26 -2.96 6.85 6.72
CA TYR A 26 -1.97 7.69 7.38
C TYR A 26 -2.03 9.15 6.94
N LEU A 27 -2.11 9.41 5.63
CA LEU A 27 -2.24 10.78 5.09
C LEU A 27 -3.48 11.47 5.66
N ILE A 28 -4.63 10.78 5.65
CA ILE A 28 -5.89 11.30 6.22
C ILE A 28 -5.72 11.58 7.72
N SER A 29 -5.11 10.67 8.48
CA SER A 29 -4.88 10.85 9.92
C SER A 29 -3.96 12.03 10.25
N THR A 30 -3.11 12.44 9.31
CA THR A 30 -2.19 13.57 9.46
C THR A 30 -2.71 14.85 8.79
N GLY A 31 -3.96 14.85 8.31
CA GLY A 31 -4.58 16.01 7.65
C GLY A 31 -4.08 16.27 6.23
N GLN A 32 -3.41 15.31 5.62
CA GLN A 32 -2.92 15.36 4.24
C GLN A 32 -3.94 14.74 3.27
N SER A 33 -3.93 15.20 2.02
CA SER A 33 -4.78 14.64 0.98
C SER A 33 -4.34 13.21 0.60
N PRO A 34 -5.28 12.26 0.48
CA PRO A 34 -4.96 10.90 0.03
C PRO A 34 -4.54 10.87 -1.44
N ILE A 35 -3.77 9.84 -1.82
CA ILE A 35 -3.25 9.66 -3.18
C ILE A 35 -4.21 8.78 -3.99
N LYS A 36 -4.55 9.19 -5.21
CA LYS A 36 -5.28 8.36 -6.18
C LYS A 36 -4.31 7.44 -6.93
N TRP A 37 -4.26 6.18 -6.50
CA TRP A 37 -3.34 5.17 -7.06
C TRP A 37 -3.82 4.50 -8.34
N ALA A 38 -5.13 4.53 -8.61
CA ALA A 38 -5.69 4.06 -9.86
C ALA A 38 -5.70 5.20 -10.88
N ASN A 39 -5.18 4.93 -12.08
CA ASN A 39 -5.22 5.86 -13.21
C ASN A 39 -6.68 6.20 -13.55
#